data_AF-A0A7J8Y375-F1
#
_entry.id   AF-A0A7J8Y375-F1
#
_cell.length_a   1.000
_cell.length_b   1.000
_cell.length_c   1.000
_cell.angle_alpha   90.00
_cell.angle_beta   90.00
_cell.angle_gamma   90.00
#
_symmetry.space_group_name_H-M   'P 1'
#
loop_
_entity.id
_entity.type
_entity.pdbx_description
1 polymer ?
#
loop_
_entity_poly.entity_id
_entity_poly.type
_entity_poly.pdbx_seq_one_letter_code
_entity_poly.pdbx_strand_id
1 'polypeptide(L)' 'MKVRASVKKMCEFCRTVKRRGRVYVLCTSNPKHKQRQGISTFASEGTLPPAYASLLA' A
#
# COMPACT_ATOMS: atom_id res chain seq x y z
N MET A 1 5.99 8.74 -1.08
CA MET A 1 5.91 7.41 -1.75
C MET A 1 4.58 6.79 -1.35
N LYS A 2 3.62 6.64 -2.27
CA LYS A 2 2.29 6.10 -1.97
C LYS A 2 2.23 4.60 -2.28
N VAL A 3 1.78 3.77 -1.35
CA VAL A 3 1.58 2.33 -1.58
C VAL A 3 0.23 2.13 -2.26
N ARG A 4 0.19 1.42 -3.38
CA ARG A 4 -1.02 1.10 -4.15
C ARG A 4 -0.93 -0.34 -4.65
N ALA A 5 -2.06 -1.03 -4.74
CA ALA A 5 -2.09 -2.38 -5.31
C ALA A 5 -1.59 -2.40 -6.76
N SER A 6 -1.96 -1.39 -7.54
CA SER A 6 -1.51 -1.18 -8.91
C SER A 6 -0.74 0.14 -9.02
N VAL A 7 0.45 0.08 -9.63
CA VAL A 7 1.30 1.25 -9.88
C VAL A 7 1.26 1.64 -11.34
N LYS A 8 1.11 2.93 -11.63
CA LYS A 8 1.04 3.47 -13.00
C LYS A 8 1.91 4.72 -13.13
N LYS A 9 2.49 4.93 -14.31
CA LYS A 9 3.21 6.17 -14.65
C LYS A 9 2.18 7.31 -14.76
N MET A 10 2.52 8.48 -14.24
CA MET A 10 1.65 9.68 -14.28
C MET A 10 2.23 10.80 -15.15
N CYS A 11 3.48 10.64 -15.59
CA CYS A 11 4.28 11.67 -16.23
C CYS A 11 5.37 11.04 -17.08
N GLU A 12 5.99 11.82 -17.97
CA GLU A 12 7.09 11.35 -18.83
C GLU A 12 8.36 11.01 -18.03
N PHE A 13 8.60 11.74 -16.94
CA PHE A 13 9.73 11.51 -16.04
C PHE A 13 9.54 10.33 -15.08
N CYS A 14 8.40 9.63 -15.17
CA CYS A 14 8.03 8.56 -14.26
C CYS A 14 8.62 7.22 -14.77
N ARG A 15 9.53 6.63 -14.00
CA ARG A 15 10.21 5.37 -14.33
C ARG A 15 9.73 4.23 -13.44
N THR A 16 9.41 3.10 -14.06
CA THR A 16 9.07 1.86 -13.35
C THR A 16 10.35 1.10 -13.04
N VAL A 17 10.57 0.75 -11.77
CA VAL A 17 11.77 0.02 -11.34
C VAL A 17 11.39 -1.11 -10.39
N LYS A 18 11.91 -2.32 -10.64
CA LYS A 18 11.76 -3.46 -9.73
C LYS A 18 12.98 -3.54 -8.81
N ARG A 19 12.78 -3.45 -7.50
CA ARG A 19 13.84 -3.54 -6.49
C ARG A 19 13.36 -4.41 -5.33
N ARG A 20 14.20 -5.34 -4.84
CA ARG A 20 13.85 -6.25 -3.73
C ARG A 20 12.50 -6.94 -3.92
N GLY A 21 12.24 -7.44 -5.14
CA GLY A 21 11.00 -8.13 -5.50
C GLY A 21 9.75 -7.26 -5.68
N ARG A 22 9.79 -5.97 -5.38
CA ARG A 22 8.63 -5.05 -5.48
C ARG A 22 8.77 -4.06 -6.63
N VAL A 23 7.66 -3.70 -7.27
CA VAL A 23 7.63 -2.67 -8.32
C VAL A 23 7.43 -1.30 -7.70
N TYR A 24 8.21 -0.33 -8.17
CA TYR A 24 8.13 1.07 -7.79
C TYR A 24 7.93 1.93 -9.02
N VAL A 25 7.26 3.06 -8.86
CA VAL A 25 7.30 4.18 -9.80
C VAL A 25 8.11 5.28 -9.13
N LEU A 26 9.22 5.66 -9.73
CA LEU A 26 10.05 6.78 -9.32
C LEU A 26 9.80 7.94 -10.28
N CYS A 27 9.86 9.16 -9.78
CA CYS A 27 9.79 10.36 -10.59
C CYS A 27 10.88 11.32 -10.12
N THR A 28 11.64 11.85 -11.06
CA THR A 28 12.71 12.84 -10.82
C THR A 28 12.15 14.25 -10.69
N SER A 29 11.13 14.60 -11.48
CA SER A 29 10.51 15.93 -11.49
C SER A 29 9.56 16.16 -10.30
N ASN A 30 8.66 15.20 -10.00
CA ASN A 30 7.63 15.38 -8.98
C ASN A 30 7.60 14.24 -7.94
N PRO A 31 7.86 14.52 -6.64
CA PRO A 31 7.87 13.50 -5.60
C PRO A 31 6.47 12.90 -5.29
N LYS A 32 5.37 13.59 -5.64
CA LYS A 32 4.00 13.08 -5.45
C LYS A 32 3.68 11.87 -6.32
N HIS A 33 4.39 11.68 -7.43
CA HIS A 33 4.19 10.54 -8.34
C HIS A 33 4.87 9.26 -7.86
N LYS A 34 5.70 9.32 -6.80
CA LYS A 34 6.43 8.13 -6.31
C LYS A 34 5.45 7.10 -5.73
N GLN A 35 5.41 5.90 -6.30
CA GLN A 35 4.51 4.81 -5.88
C GLN A 35 5.25 3.51 -5.58
N ARG A 36 4.69 2.67 -4.69
CA ARG A 36 5.15 1.31 -4.39
C ARG A 36 4.00 0.33 -4.57
N GLN A 37 4.23 -0.78 -5.25
CA GLN A 37 3.25 -1.85 -5.38
C GLN A 37 3.09 -2.57 -4.03
N GLY A 38 1.85 -2.69 -3.58
CA GLY A 38 1.50 -3.41 -2.34
C GLY A 38 0.09 -3.08 -1.87
N ILE A 39 -0.40 -3.86 -0.92
CA ILE A 39 -1.70 -3.63 -0.30
C ILE A 39 -1.51 -2.62 0.84
N SER A 40 -2.27 -1.53 0.85
CA SER A 40 -2.37 -0.63 1.99
C SER A 40 -3.49 -1.14 2.90
N THR A 41 -3.24 -2.22 3.63
CA THR A 41 -4.17 -2.70 4.67
C THR A 41 -4.12 -1.73 5.85
N PHE A 42 -5.02 -0.74 5.88
CA PHE A 42 -5.47 -0.10 7.11
C PHE A 42 -6.91 -0.56 7.39
N ALA A 43 -7.15 -1.87 7.41
CA ALA A 43 -8.46 -2.43 7.71
C ALA A 43 -8.30 -3.70 8.52
N SER A 44 -8.09 -3.53 9.83
CA SER A 44 -8.74 -4.32 10.89
C SER A 44 -8.12 -4.00 12.26
N GLU A 45 -8.42 -2.84 12.85
CA GLU A 45 -8.89 -2.91 14.24
C GLU A 45 -10.36 -3.29 14.17
N GLY A 46 -10.59 -4.56 13.83
CA GLY A 46 -11.89 -5.18 14.05
C GLY A 46 -11.88 -5.58 15.51
N THR A 47 -12.41 -4.71 16.37
CA THR A 47 -12.83 -5.12 17.71
C THR A 47 -13.67 -6.38 17.56
N LEU A 48 -13.16 -7.50 18.06
CA LEU A 48 -13.89 -8.75 18.11
C LEU A 48 -15.23 -8.49 18.84
N PRO A 49 -16.40 -8.91 18.29
CA PRO A 49 -17.67 -8.71 18.97
C PRO A 49 -17.68 -9.50 20.30
N PRO A 50 -18.25 -8.96 21.39
CA PRO A 50 -18.16 -9.52 22.75
C PRO A 50 -18.92 -10.86 22.95
N ALA A 51 -19.33 -11.54 21.89
CA ALA A 51 -20.17 -12.74 21.96
C ALA A 51 -19.46 -14.00 22.52
N TYR A 52 -18.15 -13.98 22.73
CA TYR A 52 -17.39 -15.12 23.30
C TYR A 52 -16.92 -14.90 24.75
N ALA A 53 -17.30 -13.80 25.42
CA ALA A 53 -16.86 -13.50 26.78
C ALA A 53 -17.68 -14.20 27.89
N SER A 54 -18.78 -14.89 27.55
CA SER A 54 -19.76 -15.39 28.52
C SER A 54 -19.85 -16.93 28.65
N LEU A 55 -18.96 -17.70 28.03
CA LEU A 55 -18.96 -19.18 28.11
C LEU A 55 -17.90 -19.76 29.07
N LEU A 56 -17.30 -18.94 29.93
CA LEU A 56 -16.34 -19.37 30.96
C LEU A 56 -16.72 -18.87 32.37
N ALA A 57 -18.01 -18.72 32.65
CA ALA A 57 -18.52 -18.56 34.01
C ALA A 57 -19.46 -19.72 34.36
#